data_AF-A0A8J5N6W9-F1
#
_entry.id   AF-A0A8J5N6W9-F1
#
_cell.length_a   1.000
_cell.length_b   1.000
_cell.length_c   1.000
_cell.angle_alpha   90.00
_cell.angle_beta   90.00
_cell.angle_gamma   90.00
#
_symmetry.space_group_name_H-M   'P 1'
#
loop_
_entity.id
_entity.type
_entity.pdbx_description
1 polymer ?
#
loop_
_entity_poly.entity_id
_entity_poly.type
_entity_poly.pdbx_seq_one_letter_code
_entity_poly.pdbx_strand_id
1 'polypeptide(L)' 'METGTLFYIAPNSGLWQRIITSEEEKQRIIWNCHAAPSAGHSGINTTTEKITQLYYWKVVKEEVKDYVS' A
#
# COMPACT_ATOMS: atom_id res chain seq x y z
N MET A 1 -14.77 -18.86 -7.19
CA MET A 1 -14.32 -19.18 -5.84
C MET A 1 -14.11 -17.85 -5.14
N GLU A 2 -14.89 -17.52 -4.12
CA GLU A 2 -14.64 -16.32 -3.32
C GLU A 2 -13.35 -16.56 -2.52
N THR A 3 -12.25 -15.94 -2.96
CA THR A 3 -11.04 -15.85 -2.15
C THR A 3 -11.34 -14.94 -0.98
N GLY A 4 -11.38 -15.51 0.22
CA GLY A 4 -11.54 -14.73 1.45
C GLY A 4 -10.43 -13.68 1.57
N THR A 5 -10.79 -12.48 2.01
CA THR A 5 -9.84 -11.39 2.22
C THR A 5 -9.09 -11.59 3.53
N LEU A 6 -7.76 -11.60 3.47
CA LEU A 6 -6.90 -11.66 4.65
C LEU A 6 -6.57 -10.28 5.19
N PHE A 7 -6.47 -10.17 6.52
CA PHE A 7 -6.10 -8.94 7.22
C PHE A 7 -4.93 -9.19 8.16
N TYR A 8 -4.06 -8.19 8.27
CA TYR A 8 -2.98 -8.08 9.24
C TYR A 8 -3.33 -6.96 10.22
N ILE A 9 -3.16 -7.22 11.53
CA ILE A 9 -3.35 -6.21 12.57
C ILE A 9 -1.99 -5.62 12.88
N ALA A 10 -1.79 -4.35 12.51
CA ALA A 10 -0.53 -3.67 12.72
C ALA A 10 -0.22 -3.57 14.23
N PRO A 11 0.91 -4.11 14.70
CA PRO A 11 1.17 -4.29 16.13
C PRO A 11 1.25 -2.97 16.91
N ASN A 12 1.67 -1.90 16.24
CA ASN A 12 1.89 -0.59 16.88
C ASN A 12 0.66 0.32 16.82
N SER A 13 -0.23 0.14 15.85
CA SER A 13 -1.38 1.03 15.62
C SER A 13 -2.73 0.35 15.81
N GLY A 14 -2.78 -0.97 15.87
CA GLY A 14 -4.02 -1.75 15.90
C GLY A 14 -4.83 -1.67 14.60
N LEU A 15 -4.27 -1.05 13.54
CA LEU A 15 -4.96 -0.88 12.26
C LEU A 15 -5.10 -2.23 11.55
N TRP A 16 -6.29 -2.45 11.00
CA TRP A 16 -6.59 -3.58 10.15
C TRP A 16 -6.15 -3.25 8.73
N GLN A 17 -5.07 -3.90 8.29
CA GLN A 17 -4.51 -3.73 6.97
C GLN A 17 -4.87 -4.94 6.11
N ARG A 18 -5.47 -4.72 4.94
CA ARG A 18 -5.74 -5.80 3.99
C ARG A 18 -4.43 -6.31 3.40
N ILE A 19 -4.21 -7.62 3.46
CA ILE A 19 -3.02 -8.24 2.90
C ILE A 19 -3.14 -8.30 1.37
N ILE A 20 -2.13 -7.76 0.69
CA ILE A 20 -2.06 -7.75 -0.78
C ILE A 20 -0.97 -8.71 -1.23
N THR A 21 -1.32 -9.62 -2.13
CA THR A 21 -0.40 -10.63 -2.68
C THR A 21 -0.23 -10.53 -4.19
N SER A 22 -1.14 -9.85 -4.91
CA SER A 22 -1.06 -9.66 -6.36
C SER A 22 -0.18 -8.45 -6.70
N GLU A 23 0.82 -8.66 -7.56
CA GLU A 23 1.68 -7.58 -8.05
C GLU A 23 0.90 -6.50 -8.80
N GLU A 24 -0.08 -6.88 -9.61
CA GLU A 24 -0.94 -5.93 -10.33
C GLU A 24 -1.71 -5.03 -9.35
N GLU A 25 -2.21 -5.62 -8.26
CA GLU A 25 -2.95 -4.88 -7.24
C GLU A 25 -2.04 -3.94 -6.45
N LYS A 26 -0.82 -4.39 -6.10
CA LYS A 26 0.19 -3.53 -5.47
C LYS A 26 0.51 -2.32 -6.34
N GLN A 27 0.79 -2.52 -7.63
CA GLN A 27 1.08 -1.43 -8.57
C GLN A 27 -0.09 -0.45 -8.68
N ARG A 28 -1.32 -0.96 -8.74
CA ARG A 28 -2.52 -0.13 -8.74
C ARG A 28 -2.67 0.68 -7.45
N ILE A 29 -2.36 0.10 -6.29
CA ILE A 29 -2.41 0.80 -5.00
C ILE A 29 -1.33 1.89 -4.94
N ILE A 30 -0.10 1.59 -5.34
CA ILE A 30 1.01 2.56 -5.37
C ILE A 30 0.66 3.74 -6.28
N TRP A 31 0.17 3.46 -7.49
CA TRP A 31 -0.29 4.51 -8.42
C TRP A 31 -1.39 5.38 -7.79
N ASN A 32 -2.40 4.78 -7.16
CA ASN A 32 -3.48 5.53 -6.51
C ASN A 32 -3.01 6.40 -5.35
N CYS A 33 -2.01 5.94 -4.58
CA CYS A 33 -1.50 6.67 -3.42
C CYS A 33 -0.44 7.72 -3.76
N HIS A 34 0.14 7.66 -4.97
CA HIS A 34 1.18 8.57 -5.42
C HIS A 34 0.74 9.44 -6.61
N ALA A 35 0.37 8.80 -7.72
CA ALA A 35 0.21 9.41 -9.04
C ALA A 35 -1.23 9.82 -9.39
N ALA A 36 -2.23 9.37 -8.64
CA ALA A 36 -3.60 9.81 -8.88
C ALA A 36 -3.72 11.34 -8.70
N PRO A 37 -4.55 12.03 -9.50
CA PRO A 37 -4.72 13.48 -9.38
C PRO A 37 -5.12 13.94 -7.96
N SER A 38 -5.85 13.08 -7.23
CA SER A 38 -6.26 13.30 -5.84
C SER A 38 -5.17 13.01 -4.80
N ALA A 39 -4.10 12.31 -5.17
CA ALA A 39 -3.03 11.91 -4.26
C ALA A 39 -1.99 13.01 -4.03
N GLY A 40 -1.94 14.02 -4.91
CA GLY A 40 -1.07 15.18 -4.78
C GLY A 40 0.42 14.91 -5.01
N HIS A 41 0.80 13.80 -5.68
CA HIS A 41 2.20 13.45 -6.00
C HIS A 41 3.13 13.43 -4.78
N SER A 42 2.66 12.79 -3.70
CA SER A 42 3.38 12.75 -2.43
C SER A 42 4.70 11.99 -2.53
N GLY A 43 5.75 12.41 -1.80
CA GLY A 43 7.03 11.68 -1.77
C GLY A 43 6.92 10.28 -1.12
N ILE A 44 8.00 9.50 -1.21
CA ILE A 44 8.08 8.09 -0.79
C ILE A 44 7.47 7.83 0.60
N ASN A 45 7.84 8.62 1.61
CA ASN A 45 7.38 8.42 2.99
C ASN A 45 5.86 8.59 3.12
N THR A 46 5.31 9.68 2.58
CA THR A 46 3.87 9.96 2.63
C THR A 46 3.07 8.95 1.80
N THR A 47 3.58 8.51 0.65
CA THR A 47 2.95 7.41 -0.11
C THR A 47 2.94 6.12 0.69
N THR A 48 4.06 5.77 1.35
CA THR A 48 4.15 4.58 2.21
C THR A 48 3.15 4.66 3.38
N GLU A 49 3.07 5.81 4.06
CA GLU A 49 2.11 6.03 5.14
C GLU A 49 0.67 5.82 4.67
N LYS A 50 0.26 6.45 3.57
CA LYS A 50 -1.08 6.28 2.97
C LYS A 50 -1.41 4.82 2.70
N ILE A 51 -0.47 4.07 2.14
CA ILE A 51 -0.65 2.64 1.85
C ILE A 51 -0.82 1.86 3.15
N THR A 52 0.08 2.05 4.11
CA THR A 52 0.08 1.31 5.38
C THR A 52 -1.10 1.65 6.29
N GLN A 53 -1.90 2.67 5.99
CA GLN A 53 -3.16 2.88 6.72
C GLN A 53 -4.22 1.81 6.38
N LEU A 54 -4.15 1.21 5.19
CA LEU A 54 -5.21 0.36 4.65
C LEU A 54 -4.72 -1.01 4.17
N TYR A 55 -3.44 -1.12 3.80
CA TYR A 55 -2.89 -2.27 3.11
C TYR A 55 -1.58 -2.72 3.75
N TYR A 56 -1.31 -4.01 3.58
CA TYR A 56 -0.07 -4.63 4.02
C TYR A 56 0.46 -5.57 2.94
N TRP A 57 1.75 -5.44 2.65
CA TRP A 57 2.54 -6.50 2.04
C TRP A 57 3.99 -6.35 2.51
N LYS A 58 4.82 -7.36 2.25
CA LYS A 58 6.24 -7.28 2.58
C LYS A 58 6.89 -6.20 1.71
N VAL A 59 7.84 -5.45 2.26
CA VAL A 59 8.68 -4.46 1.53
C VAL A 59 7.93 -3.33 0.80
N VAL A 60 6.80 -2.84 1.35
CA VAL A 60 6.04 -1.70 0.78
C VAL A 60 6.93 -0.50 0.46
N LYS A 61 7.83 -0.14 1.39
CA LYS A 61 8.66 1.07 1.26
C LYS A 61 9.64 0.97 0.10
N GLU A 62 10.23 -0.20 -0.08
CA GLU A 62 11.16 -0.49 -1.17
C GLU A 62 10.43 -0.45 -2.52
N GLU A 63 9.26 -1.09 -2.65
CA GLU A 63 8.49 -1.05 -3.90
C GLU A 63 7.98 0.36 -4.24
N VAL A 64 7.59 1.16 -3.24
CA VAL A 64 7.24 2.59 -3.45
C VAL A 64 8.46 3.38 -3.91
N LYS A 65 9.63 3.14 -3.32
CA LYS A 65 10.87 3.81 -3.72
C LYS A 65 11.21 3.49 -5.18
N ASP A 66 11.09 2.23 -5.58
CA ASP A 66 11.36 1.79 -6.96
C ASP A 66 10.36 2.38 -7.96
N TYR A 67 9.12 2.63 -7.56
CA TYR A 67 8.12 3.28 -8.40
C TYR A 67 8.37 4.79 -8.59
N VAL A 68 8.83 5.47 -7.54
CA VAL A 68 9.04 6.93 -7.55
C VAL A 68 10.38 7.34 -8.18
N SER A 69 11.38 6.44 -8.16
CA SER A 69 12.75 6.71 -8.61
C SER A 69 12.98 6.48 -10.10
#